data_AF-A0A9W7A6R7-F1
#
_entry.id   AF-A0A9W7A6R7-F1
#
_cell.length_a   1.000
_cell.length_b   1.000
_cell.length_c   1.000
_cell.angle_alpha   90.00
_cell.angle_beta   90.00
_cell.angle_gamma   90.00
#
_symmetry.space_group_name_H-M   'P 1'
#
loop_
_entity.id
_entity.type
_entity.pdbx_description
1 polymer ?
#
loop_
_entity_poly.entity_id
_entity_poly.type
_entity_poly.pdbx_seq_one_letter_code
_entity_poly.pdbx_strand_id
1 'polypeptide(L)'
;MQKVDGEYADETMRLVIVPTEIPTRETMEAGEEAAETLIEGNTCTVVEDGESMTPESNGSCFELHVGVGDDSEFIIDTTGMTGFAIYAQHSPREFERDKHYLY
;
A
#
# COMPACT_ATOMS: atom_id res chain seq x y z
N MET A 1 4.03 -4.13 -7.35
CA MET A 1 3.38 -3.53 -8.54
C MET A 1 3.96 -4.19 -9.78
N GLN A 2 3.15 -4.47 -10.83
CA GLN A 2 3.59 -5.16 -12.05
C GLN A 2 3.30 -4.29 -13.27
N LYS A 3 4.14 -4.38 -14.30
CA LYS A 3 3.92 -3.72 -15.60
C LYS A 3 2.80 -4.39 -16.40
N VAL A 4 2.02 -3.59 -17.13
CA VAL A 4 1.08 -4.08 -18.15
C VAL A 4 1.70 -3.82 -19.51
N ASP A 5 1.86 -4.87 -20.33
CA ASP A 5 2.54 -4.81 -21.65
C ASP A 5 3.95 -4.18 -21.63
N GLY A 6 4.63 -4.19 -20.48
CA GLY A 6 6.00 -3.68 -20.32
C GLY A 6 6.11 -2.26 -19.76
N GLU A 7 4.99 -1.59 -19.45
CA GLU A 7 4.97 -0.23 -18.89
C GLU A 7 4.11 -0.16 -17.61
N TYR A 8 4.47 0.75 -16.70
CA TYR A 8 3.60 1.12 -15.58
C TYR A 8 2.62 2.21 -16.01
N ALA A 9 1.37 2.15 -15.54
CA ALA A 9 0.37 3.19 -15.82
C ALA A 9 0.71 4.52 -15.10
N ASP A 10 1.31 4.42 -13.92
CA ASP A 10 1.92 5.51 -13.15
C ASP A 10 3.23 4.98 -12.53
N GLU A 11 4.26 5.83 -12.44
CA GLU A 11 5.53 5.48 -11.79
C GLU A 11 5.42 5.45 -10.27
N THR A 12 4.31 5.95 -9.71
CA THR A 12 4.07 6.02 -8.28
C THR A 12 2.69 5.50 -7.87
N MET A 13 2.57 5.05 -6.62
CA MET A 13 1.29 4.68 -6.03
C MET A 13 1.26 5.01 -4.55
N ARG A 14 0.22 5.70 -4.08
CA ARG A 14 0.04 5.90 -2.64
C ARG A 14 -0.75 4.77 -1.98
N LEU A 15 -0.31 4.39 -0.80
CA LEU A 15 -0.98 3.46 0.11
C LEU A 15 -1.11 4.07 1.51
N VAL A 16 -2.21 3.80 2.18
CA VAL A 16 -2.35 4.00 3.62
C VAL A 16 -2.46 2.64 4.29
N ILE A 17 -1.60 2.38 5.27
CA ILE A 17 -1.65 1.16 6.07
C ILE A 17 -2.02 1.53 7.50
N VAL A 18 -3.07 0.90 8.01
CA VAL A 18 -3.58 1.15 9.37
C VAL A 18 -3.57 -0.15 10.16
N PRO A 19 -2.72 -0.29 11.20
CA PRO A 19 -2.77 -1.43 12.12
C PRO A 19 -4.14 -1.54 12.81
N THR A 20 -4.60 -2.76 13.03
CA THR A 20 -5.87 -3.03 13.73
C THR A 20 -5.83 -4.34 14.51
N GLU A 21 -6.50 -4.35 15.66
CA GLU A 21 -6.73 -5.56 16.45
C GLU A 21 -7.97 -6.34 15.97
N ILE A 22 -8.79 -5.75 15.10
CA ILE A 22 -10.05 -6.31 14.61
C ILE A 22 -10.04 -6.26 13.08
N PRO A 23 -9.37 -7.20 12.38
CA PRO A 23 -9.26 -7.20 10.92
C PRO A 23 -10.56 -7.72 10.26
N THR A 24 -11.66 -6.99 10.47
CA THR A 24 -12.96 -7.31 9.89
C THR A 24 -13.32 -6.29 8.81
N ARG A 25 -14.24 -6.67 7.92
CA ARG A 25 -14.77 -5.76 6.90
C ARG A 25 -15.36 -4.49 7.50
N GLU A 26 -16.13 -4.60 8.58
CA GLU A 26 -16.73 -3.44 9.25
C GLU A 26 -15.66 -2.47 9.77
N THR A 27 -14.56 -2.99 10.32
CA THR A 27 -13.43 -2.17 10.75
C THR A 27 -12.70 -1.51 9.57
N MET A 28 -12.56 -2.22 8.45
CA MET A 28 -11.97 -1.66 7.23
C MET A 28 -12.84 -0.53 6.66
N GLU A 29 -14.15 -0.77 6.52
CA GLU A 29 -15.12 0.23 6.03
C GLU A 29 -15.16 1.47 6.95
N ALA A 30 -15.09 1.28 8.27
CA ALA A 30 -15.06 2.40 9.23
C ALA A 30 -13.78 3.26 9.16
N GLY A 31 -12.69 2.72 8.62
CA GLY A 31 -11.41 3.43 8.48
C GLY A 31 -11.27 4.25 7.19
N GLU A 32 -12.24 4.18 6.26
CA GLU A 32 -12.14 4.80 4.94
C GLU A 32 -11.93 6.32 4.99
N GLU A 33 -12.70 7.06 5.80
CA GLU A 33 -12.58 8.53 5.91
C GLU A 33 -11.21 8.97 6.48
N ALA A 34 -10.69 8.22 7.46
CA ALA A 34 -9.37 8.47 8.03
C ALA A 34 -8.26 8.18 7.02
N ALA A 35 -8.41 7.09 6.26
CA ALA A 35 -7.47 6.73 5.21
C ALA A 35 -7.50 7.72 4.04
N GLU A 36 -8.68 8.20 3.64
CA GLU A 36 -8.86 9.26 2.64
C GLU A 36 -8.12 10.54 3.05
N THR A 37 -8.29 10.96 4.31
CA THR A 37 -7.57 12.13 4.84
C THR A 37 -6.05 11.96 4.78
N LEU A 38 -5.55 10.76 5.09
CA LEU A 38 -4.12 10.46 5.06
C LEU A 38 -3.56 10.40 3.63
N ILE A 39 -4.29 9.80 2.69
CA ILE A 39 -3.81 9.56 1.32
C ILE A 39 -3.83 10.84 0.47
N GLU A 40 -4.83 11.71 0.70
CA GLU A 40 -4.94 13.04 0.07
C GLU A 40 -4.02 14.08 0.72
N GLY A 41 -3.39 13.73 1.84
CA GLY A 41 -2.42 14.57 2.53
C GLY A 41 -1.25 15.01 1.64
N ASN A 42 -0.62 16.12 2.03
CA ASN A 42 0.48 16.71 1.27
C ASN A 42 1.78 15.90 1.31
N THR A 43 1.92 14.94 2.22
CA THR A 43 3.15 14.17 2.40
C THR A 43 2.85 12.71 2.71
N CYS A 44 3.42 11.81 1.92
CA CYS A 44 3.50 10.39 2.19
C CYS A 44 4.99 10.02 2.25
N THR A 45 5.35 9.03 3.05
CA THR A 45 6.74 8.54 3.10
C THR A 45 7.06 7.83 1.79
N VAL A 46 8.05 8.32 1.06
CA VAL A 46 8.52 7.64 -0.16
C VAL A 46 9.15 6.31 0.22
N VAL A 47 8.82 5.26 -0.53
CA VAL A 47 9.36 3.92 -0.38
C VAL A 47 9.78 3.43 -1.76
N GLU A 48 11.07 3.15 -1.92
CA GLU A 48 11.63 2.65 -3.17
C GLU A 48 11.44 1.13 -3.30
N ASP A 49 11.59 0.62 -4.51
CA ASP A 49 11.56 -0.82 -4.78
C ASP A 49 12.58 -1.60 -3.92
N GLY A 50 12.10 -2.60 -3.21
CA GLY A 50 12.85 -3.43 -2.27
C GLY A 50 12.95 -2.87 -0.84
N GLU A 51 12.46 -1.65 -0.58
CA GLU A 51 12.50 -1.05 0.76
C GLU A 51 11.37 -1.54 1.68
N SER A 52 11.53 -1.21 2.96
CA SER A 52 10.57 -1.57 4.01
C SER A 52 9.75 -0.36 4.48
N MET A 53 8.49 -0.61 4.79
CA MET A 53 7.56 0.33 5.40
C MET A 53 7.13 -0.17 6.78
N THR A 54 7.12 0.72 7.76
CA THR A 54 6.70 0.42 9.15
C THR A 54 5.52 1.32 9.50
N PRO A 55 4.28 0.83 9.42
CA PRO A 55 3.09 1.60 9.76
C PRO A 55 3.06 2.00 11.25
N GLU A 56 2.74 3.27 11.52
CA GLU A 56 2.44 3.75 12.85
C GLU A 56 1.06 3.28 13.33
N SER A 57 0.82 3.28 14.65
CA SER A 57 -0.42 2.77 15.24
C SER A 57 -1.69 3.48 14.75
N ASN A 58 -1.59 4.75 14.35
CA ASN A 58 -2.71 5.54 13.84
C ASN A 58 -2.81 5.52 12.30
N GLY A 59 -1.97 4.70 11.66
CA GLY A 59 -1.85 4.62 10.22
C GLY A 59 -0.75 5.52 9.65
N SER A 60 -0.29 5.17 8.46
CA SER A 60 0.77 5.90 7.75
C SER A 60 0.50 5.89 6.25
N CYS A 61 0.78 7.01 5.58
CA CYS A 61 0.78 7.09 4.11
C CYS A 61 2.17 6.83 3.56
N PHE A 62 2.25 5.98 2.54
CA PHE A 62 3.45 5.64 1.79
C PHE A 62 3.23 5.95 0.31
N GLU A 63 4.22 6.54 -0.34
CA GLU A 63 4.26 6.71 -1.80
C GLU A 63 5.29 5.74 -2.36
N LEU A 64 4.80 4.68 -3.00
CA LEU A 64 5.62 3.62 -3.54
C LEU A 64 6.15 4.04 -4.91
N HIS A 65 7.46 3.94 -5.12
CA HIS A 65 8.10 4.24 -6.40
C HIS A 65 8.45 2.93 -7.10
N VAL A 66 7.99 2.76 -8.34
CA VAL A 66 8.22 1.53 -9.10
C VAL A 66 9.69 1.40 -9.51
N GLY A 67 10.22 0.19 -9.42
CA GLY A 67 11.55 -0.14 -9.89
C GLY A 67 11.62 -0.38 -11.40
N VAL A 68 12.80 -0.76 -11.87
CA VAL A 68 13.06 -1.05 -13.30
C VAL A 68 12.66 -2.47 -13.72
N GLY A 69 12.43 -3.36 -12.76
CA GLY A 69 12.07 -4.76 -12.97
C GLY A 69 10.69 -4.97 -13.59
N ASP A 70 10.32 -6.25 -13.76
CA ASP A 70 8.95 -6.63 -14.13
C ASP A 70 8.00 -6.52 -12.93
N ASP A 71 8.54 -6.74 -11.73
CA ASP A 71 7.88 -6.63 -10.44
C ASP A 71 8.62 -5.59 -9.59
N SER A 72 7.86 -4.81 -8.81
CA SER A 72 8.38 -4.04 -7.67
C SER A 72 7.79 -4.58 -6.37
N GLU A 73 8.65 -4.75 -5.37
CA GLU A 73 8.36 -5.40 -4.10
C GLU A 73 8.59 -4.43 -2.94
N PHE A 74 7.65 -4.36 -2.01
CA PHE A 74 7.73 -3.45 -0.87
C PHE A 74 7.39 -4.21 0.39
N ILE A 75 8.27 -4.14 1.40
CA ILE A 75 8.20 -5.00 2.58
C ILE A 75 7.39 -4.28 3.66
N ILE A 76 6.29 -4.87 4.11
CA ILE A 76 5.52 -4.33 5.25
C ILE A 76 6.06 -4.96 6.53
N ASP A 77 6.69 -4.16 7.40
CA ASP A 77 7.04 -4.60 8.74
C ASP A 77 5.77 -4.71 9.58
N THR A 78 5.38 -5.94 9.86
CA THR A 78 4.19 -6.30 10.64
C THR A 78 4.52 -6.73 12.05
N THR A 79 5.76 -6.49 12.51
CA THR A 79 6.22 -6.91 13.84
C THR A 79 5.31 -6.36 14.92
N GLY A 80 4.66 -7.26 15.66
CA GLY A 80 3.77 -6.90 16.76
C GLY A 80 2.35 -6.50 16.35
N MET A 81 1.98 -6.62 15.07
CA MET A 81 0.62 -6.33 14.59
C MET A 81 -0.26 -7.58 14.62
N THR A 82 -1.47 -7.46 15.18
CA THR A 82 -2.51 -8.50 15.10
C THR A 82 -3.15 -8.55 13.71
N GLY A 83 -3.27 -7.40 13.06
CA GLY A 83 -3.78 -7.23 11.71
C GLY A 83 -3.55 -5.80 11.21
N PHE A 84 -3.88 -5.55 9.95
CA PHE A 84 -3.82 -4.22 9.34
C PHE A 84 -4.84 -4.13 8.20
N ALA A 85 -5.23 -2.91 7.85
CA ALA A 85 -5.99 -2.58 6.66
C ALA A 85 -5.10 -1.79 5.69
N ILE A 86 -5.25 -2.01 4.38
CA ILE A 86 -4.56 -1.27 3.32
C ILE A 86 -5.61 -0.54 2.48
N TYR A 87 -5.41 0.75 2.29
CA TYR A 87 -6.20 1.61 1.42
C TYR A 87 -5.29 2.16 0.32
N ALA A 88 -5.73 2.05 -0.93
CA ALA A 88 -4.90 2.31 -2.09
C ALA A 88 -5.45 3.48 -2.91
N GLN A 89 -4.55 4.31 -3.45
CA GLN A 89 -4.91 5.42 -4.35
C GLN A 89 -5.53 4.92 -5.66
N HIS A 90 -5.08 3.75 -6.11
CA HIS A 90 -5.51 3.11 -7.34
C HIS A 90 -6.01 1.70 -7.09
N SER A 91 -6.80 1.18 -8.03
CA SER A 91 -7.27 -0.19 -7.96
C SER A 91 -6.09 -1.17 -8.13
N PRO A 92 -5.92 -2.17 -7.25
CA PRO A 92 -4.81 -3.14 -7.35
C PRO A 92 -4.77 -3.91 -8.68
N ARG A 93 -5.90 -3.97 -9.40
CA ARG A 93 -6.04 -4.61 -10.71
C ARG A 93 -5.23 -3.94 -11.82
N GLU A 94 -4.71 -2.74 -11.58
CA GLU A 94 -3.80 -2.04 -12.50
C GLU A 94 -2.41 -2.70 -12.58
N PHE A 95 -2.13 -3.70 -11.73
CA PHE A 95 -0.83 -4.35 -11.57
C PHE A 95 -0.87 -5.88 -11.72
N GLU A 96 -1.83 -6.50 -12.41
CA GLU A 96 -1.96 -7.97 -12.45
C GLU A 96 -1.64 -8.57 -13.82
N ARG A 97 -0.50 -9.29 -13.92
CA ARG A 97 -0.17 -10.25 -14.98
C ARG A 97 -0.58 -11.67 -14.58
N ASP A 98 -0.28 -12.08 -13.33
CA ASP A 98 -0.57 -13.43 -12.80
C ASP A 98 -0.26 -13.68 -11.30
N LYS A 99 0.48 -12.79 -10.61
CA LYS A 99 0.90 -12.96 -9.19
C LYS A 99 0.00 -12.19 -8.21
N HIS A 100 -0.30 -12.79 -7.05
CA HIS A 100 -1.06 -12.16 -5.96
C HIS A 100 -0.25 -11.02 -5.31
N TYR A 101 -0.90 -9.92 -4.92
CA TYR A 101 -0.26 -8.69 -4.44
C TYR A 101 0.31 -8.79 -3.01
N LEU A 102 -0.09 -9.79 -2.23
CA LEU A 102 0.53 -10.19 -0.95
C LEU A 102 0.95 -11.65 -1.03
N TYR A 103 2.24 -11.97 -0.84
CA TYR A 103 2.79 -13.31 -0.96
C TYR A 103 3.92 -13.59 0.03
#